data_AF-A0A263CUS1-F1
#
_entry.id   AF-A0A263CUS1-F1
#
_cell.length_a   1.000
_cell.length_b   1.000
_cell.length_c   1.000
_cell.angle_alpha   90.00
_cell.angle_beta   90.00
_cell.angle_gamma   90.00
#
_symmetry.space_group_name_H-M   'P 1'
#
loop_
_entity.id
_entity.type
_entity.pdbx_description
1 polymer ?
#
loop_
_entity_poly.entity_id
_entity_poly.type
_entity_poly.pdbx_seq_one_letter_code
_entity_poly.pdbx_strand_id
1 'polypeptide(L)'
;MGSRHPLVIATAGVDGAGVVSGGVVPSMLRGLVPVTRRTASADPSESGIGAQLAGLRPADRLTRLVDLVRAESSFVLAQPDPESVSARQEFRVQGFDSLTAVELRNRLGAATGLRLPATLVFDYPTPAALAEYLLTELMGGDDTPAPAAPVRAVGGEDPVVVVGMSCHFPGGVRSPEDLWDLVFDERDVVSGFPAGRGWDVEGYDAANARGGFLHDAADFDAEFFGVSPREAVSMDPQQRVVLEAAWEAIERSGVDPRALAGTATGVYLGAADTAYANLLGSSAEGFVMTGTIASLIAGRVAYTLGLEGPAMTVDTACSSSLVAMHLAAQALRSGECSLALAGGVTVLSSPAPFLEFARQGGLAADGRCKAFSGAADGTGWSEGVGVVVLERLSDARANGHRVLAVVR
;
A
#
# COMPACT_ATOMS: atom_id res chain seq x y z
N MET A 1 47.22 -1.51 -13.03
CA MET A 1 46.58 -0.35 -13.67
C MET A 1 45.47 -0.90 -14.56
N GLY A 2 44.28 -1.09 -13.98
CA GLY A 2 43.19 -1.85 -14.62
C GLY A 2 42.43 -1.01 -15.65
N SER A 3 42.23 -1.56 -16.84
CA SER A 3 41.45 -0.92 -17.90
C SER A 3 39.99 -0.80 -17.46
N ARG A 4 39.54 0.44 -17.25
CA ARG A 4 38.12 0.75 -17.09
C ARG A 4 37.48 0.71 -18.49
N HIS A 5 36.86 -0.41 -18.83
CA HIS A 5 35.95 -0.46 -19.97
C HIS A 5 34.63 0.21 -19.54
N PRO A 6 34.15 1.24 -20.23
CA PRO A 6 32.87 1.85 -19.88
C PRO A 6 31.74 0.86 -20.18
N LEU A 7 30.92 0.58 -19.16
CA LEU A 7 29.68 -0.18 -19.32
C LEU A 7 28.70 0.72 -20.08
N VAL A 8 28.41 0.38 -21.34
CA VAL A 8 27.43 1.09 -22.15
C VAL A 8 26.05 0.64 -21.70
N ILE A 9 25.29 1.54 -21.07
CA ILE A 9 23.86 1.35 -20.84
C ILE A 9 23.19 1.47 -22.20
N ALA A 10 22.48 0.44 -22.64
CA ALA A 10 21.71 0.47 -23.88
C ALA A 10 20.54 1.45 -23.72
N THR A 11 20.73 2.71 -24.12
CA THR A 11 19.60 3.63 -24.29
C THR A 11 18.99 3.36 -25.65
N ALA A 12 17.74 2.89 -25.67
CA ALA A 12 16.93 2.93 -26.87
C ALA A 12 16.84 4.40 -27.30
N GLY A 13 17.44 4.73 -28.45
CA GLY A 13 17.55 6.09 -28.93
C GLY A 13 16.18 6.71 -29.16
N VAL A 14 15.92 7.84 -28.49
CA VAL A 14 14.84 8.74 -28.85
C VAL A 14 15.47 9.79 -29.76
N ASP A 15 15.10 9.78 -31.05
CA ASP A 15 15.64 10.71 -32.05
C ASP A 15 15.25 12.16 -31.70
N GLY A 16 16.22 12.91 -31.19
CA GLY A 16 16.11 14.32 -30.79
C GLY A 16 16.37 15.32 -31.91
N ALA A 17 15.84 15.09 -33.11
CA ALA A 17 15.98 16.01 -34.24
C ALA A 17 14.61 16.48 -34.73
N GLY A 18 14.00 17.41 -34.00
CA GLY A 18 12.70 17.92 -34.42
C GLY A 18 12.07 19.07 -33.64
N VAL A 19 12.72 19.77 -32.70
CA VAL A 19 12.10 20.97 -32.09
C VAL A 19 13.13 22.00 -31.64
N VAL A 20 13.73 22.75 -32.56
CA VAL A 20 14.28 24.09 -32.25
C VAL A 20 14.11 25.03 -33.43
N SER A 21 12.94 25.68 -33.51
CA SER A 21 12.80 27.01 -34.11
C SER A 21 11.44 27.60 -33.71
N GLY A 22 11.47 28.59 -32.83
CA GLY A 22 10.29 29.34 -32.39
C GLY A 22 10.49 29.86 -30.97
N GLY A 23 10.85 31.13 -30.85
CA GLY A 23 11.22 31.79 -29.59
C GLY A 23 10.12 31.81 -28.53
N VAL A 24 10.01 30.72 -27.77
CA VAL A 24 9.26 30.63 -26.52
C VAL A 24 10.11 29.83 -25.54
N VAL A 25 10.53 30.48 -24.45
CA VAL A 25 11.23 29.80 -23.35
C VAL A 25 10.29 28.74 -22.75
N PRO A 26 10.70 27.45 -22.67
CA PRO A 26 9.90 26.39 -22.06
C PRO A 26 9.46 26.77 -20.64
N SER A 27 8.22 26.45 -20.29
CA SER A 27 7.61 26.77 -18.98
C SER A 27 8.44 26.29 -17.79
N MET A 28 9.24 25.24 -17.97
CA MET A 28 10.14 24.69 -16.94
C MET A 28 11.34 25.60 -16.60
N LEU A 29 11.68 26.58 -17.42
CA LEU A 29 12.85 27.45 -17.22
C LEU A 29 12.50 28.86 -16.73
N ARG A 30 11.21 29.16 -16.48
CA ARG A 30 10.77 30.46 -15.93
C ARG A 30 11.07 30.65 -14.44
N GLY A 31 11.46 29.60 -13.72
CA GLY A 31 11.80 29.63 -12.30
C GLY A 31 13.23 30.09 -11.97
N LEU A 32 14.09 30.30 -12.98
CA LEU A 32 15.50 30.67 -12.79
C LEU A 32 15.76 32.19 -12.81
N VAL A 33 14.70 33.00 -12.79
CA VAL A 33 14.79 34.47 -12.61
C VAL A 33 14.37 34.81 -11.17
N PRO A 34 15.18 35.52 -10.38
CA PRO A 34 14.82 35.85 -9.01
C PRO A 34 13.66 36.85 -9.01
N VAL A 35 12.47 36.41 -8.56
CA VAL A 35 11.36 37.30 -8.25
C VAL A 35 11.32 37.52 -6.75
N THR A 36 11.81 38.67 -6.30
CA THR A 36 11.62 39.15 -4.93
C THR A 36 10.12 39.32 -4.65
N ARG A 37 9.54 38.46 -3.81
CA ARG A 37 8.15 38.56 -3.38
C ARG A 37 8.05 39.24 -2.02
N ARG A 38 7.38 40.39 -2.00
CA ARG A 38 6.98 41.16 -0.82
C ARG A 38 5.96 40.36 -0.02
N THR A 39 6.20 40.21 1.28
CA THR A 39 5.20 39.78 2.27
C THR A 39 4.25 40.93 2.54
N ALA A 40 2.96 40.74 2.27
CA ALA A 40 1.89 41.58 2.79
C ALA A 40 1.20 40.80 3.92
N SER A 41 1.22 41.36 5.13
CA SER A 41 0.36 40.96 6.24
C SER A 41 -1.06 41.43 5.94
N ALA A 42 -2.01 40.50 5.87
CA ALA A 42 -3.43 40.82 5.87
C ALA A 42 -3.94 40.72 7.31
N ASP A 43 -4.43 41.84 7.84
CA ASP A 43 -5.22 41.87 9.07
C ASP A 43 -6.54 41.08 8.88
N PRO A 44 -7.05 40.39 9.91
CA PRO A 44 -8.34 39.74 9.85
C PRO A 44 -9.45 40.80 9.84
N SER A 45 -10.21 40.91 8.75
CA SER A 45 -11.38 41.78 8.69
C SER A 45 -12.50 41.23 9.58
N GLU A 46 -13.06 42.07 10.46
CA GLU A 46 -14.19 41.83 11.36
C GLU A 46 -15.53 41.50 10.65
N SER A 47 -15.52 41.21 9.34
CA SER A 47 -16.66 40.85 8.48
C SER A 47 -16.52 39.46 7.83
N GLY A 48 -15.61 38.62 8.32
CA GLY A 48 -15.36 37.28 7.79
C GLY A 48 -16.48 36.27 8.05
N ILE A 49 -16.47 35.16 7.29
CA ILE A 49 -17.43 34.05 7.42
C ILE A 49 -17.52 33.53 8.87
N GLY A 50 -16.43 33.58 9.64
CA GLY A 50 -16.40 33.18 11.05
C GLY A 50 -17.33 34.03 11.94
N ALA A 51 -17.40 35.34 11.72
CA ALA A 51 -18.33 36.22 12.43
C ALA A 51 -19.80 35.96 12.04
N GLN A 52 -20.04 35.60 10.78
CA GLN A 52 -21.39 35.22 10.30
C GLN A 52 -21.84 33.89 10.93
N LEU A 53 -20.96 32.89 11.01
CA LEU A 53 -21.25 31.59 11.63
C LEU A 53 -21.51 31.72 13.14
N ALA A 54 -20.79 32.60 13.84
CA ALA A 54 -21.00 32.87 15.26
C ALA A 54 -22.44 33.34 15.57
N GLY A 55 -23.07 34.09 14.64
CA GLY A 55 -24.45 34.58 14.74
C GLY A 55 -25.53 33.56 14.36
N LEU A 56 -25.17 32.41 13.76
CA LEU A 56 -26.11 31.36 13.38
C LEU A 56 -26.29 30.31 14.48
N ARG A 57 -27.45 29.65 14.50
CA ARG A 57 -27.69 28.49 15.37
C ARG A 57 -26.77 27.34 14.94
N PRO A 58 -26.31 26.48 15.87
CA PRO A 58 -25.38 25.39 15.55
C PRO A 58 -25.81 24.51 14.36
N ALA A 59 -27.11 24.17 14.28
CA ALA A 59 -27.66 23.37 13.19
C ALA A 59 -27.60 24.03 11.81
N ASP A 60 -27.58 25.37 11.75
CA ASP A 60 -27.60 26.13 10.49
C ASP A 60 -26.18 26.45 9.97
N ARG A 61 -25.15 26.29 10.81
CA ARG A 61 -23.75 26.60 10.48
C ARG A 61 -23.18 25.65 9.43
N LEU A 62 -23.44 24.35 9.58
CA LEU A 62 -22.95 23.35 8.63
C LEU A 62 -23.60 23.52 7.27
N THR A 63 -24.92 23.71 7.22
CA THR A 63 -25.65 23.98 5.97
C THR A 63 -25.06 25.17 5.23
N ARG A 64 -24.76 26.26 5.94
CA ARG A 64 -24.17 27.46 5.34
C ARG A 64 -22.78 27.21 4.73
N LEU A 65 -21.97 26.36 5.35
CA LEU A 65 -20.65 26.00 4.85
C LEU A 65 -20.73 25.02 3.68
N VAL A 66 -21.69 24.09 3.69
CA VAL A 66 -21.96 23.24 2.52
C VAL A 66 -22.32 24.12 1.32
N ASP A 67 -23.16 25.13 1.50
CA ASP A 67 -23.52 26.07 0.44
C ASP A 67 -22.30 26.88 -0.06
N LEU A 68 -21.40 27.28 0.84
CA LEU A 68 -20.16 27.96 0.47
C LEU A 68 -19.27 27.04 -0.38
N VAL A 69 -19.04 25.80 0.06
CA VAL A 69 -18.20 24.85 -0.67
C VAL A 69 -18.80 24.54 -2.03
N ARG A 70 -20.12 24.34 -2.12
CA ARG A 70 -20.82 24.11 -3.40
C ARG A 70 -20.72 25.31 -4.33
N ALA A 71 -20.85 26.53 -3.83
CA ALA A 71 -20.74 27.75 -4.63
C ALA A 71 -19.32 27.99 -5.17
N GLU A 72 -18.28 27.77 -4.35
CA GLU A 72 -16.91 27.86 -4.83
C GLU A 72 -16.57 26.71 -5.80
N SER A 73 -17.16 25.53 -5.59
CA SER A 73 -16.98 24.39 -6.47
C SER A 73 -17.63 24.59 -7.83
N SER A 74 -18.86 25.13 -7.86
CA SER A 74 -19.54 25.43 -9.13
C SER A 74 -18.78 26.50 -9.91
N PHE A 75 -18.19 27.48 -9.22
CA PHE A 75 -17.35 28.49 -9.87
C PHE A 75 -16.12 27.87 -10.53
N VAL A 76 -15.37 27.02 -9.81
CA VAL A 76 -14.15 26.38 -10.32
C VAL A 76 -14.44 25.46 -11.50
N LEU A 77 -15.55 24.73 -11.44
CA LEU A 77 -15.99 23.84 -12.52
C LEU A 77 -16.72 24.56 -13.66
N ALA A 78 -16.86 25.88 -13.59
CA ALA A 78 -17.64 26.70 -14.54
C ALA A 78 -19.08 26.20 -14.74
N GLN A 79 -19.69 25.66 -13.68
CA GLN A 79 -21.08 25.22 -13.66
C GLN A 79 -22.03 26.40 -13.37
N PRO A 80 -23.23 26.40 -13.97
CA PRO A 80 -24.14 27.55 -13.91
C PRO A 80 -24.73 27.81 -12.52
N ASP A 81 -24.84 26.79 -11.68
CA ASP A 81 -25.48 26.87 -10.37
C ASP A 81 -24.79 25.99 -9.31
N PRO A 82 -24.76 26.40 -8.03
CA PRO A 82 -24.23 25.59 -6.93
C PRO A 82 -24.99 24.28 -6.70
N GLU A 83 -26.25 24.18 -7.15
CA GLU A 83 -27.07 22.98 -6.94
C GLU A 83 -26.63 21.81 -7.84
N SER A 84 -26.05 22.11 -9.00
CA SER A 84 -25.41 21.15 -9.91
C SER A 84 -24.26 20.36 -9.29
N VAL A 85 -23.60 20.91 -8.25
CA VAL A 85 -22.57 20.22 -7.48
C VAL A 85 -23.24 19.45 -6.36
N SER A 86 -23.16 18.12 -6.38
CA SER A 86 -23.72 17.26 -5.34
C SER A 86 -22.91 17.36 -4.05
N ALA A 87 -23.60 17.62 -2.92
CA ALA A 87 -22.97 17.74 -1.61
C ALA A 87 -22.32 16.43 -1.12
N ARG A 88 -22.78 15.28 -1.61
CA ARG A 88 -22.37 13.95 -1.14
C ARG A 88 -21.55 13.15 -2.15
N GLN A 89 -21.40 13.64 -3.37
CA GLN A 89 -20.63 12.96 -4.40
C GLN A 89 -19.16 13.40 -4.32
N GLU A 90 -18.24 12.50 -4.69
CA GLU A 90 -16.83 12.84 -4.68
C GLU A 90 -16.47 13.91 -5.71
N PHE A 91 -15.57 14.83 -5.34
CA PHE A 91 -15.06 15.88 -6.23
C PHE A 91 -14.47 15.30 -7.53
N ARG A 92 -13.77 14.15 -7.47
CA ARG A 92 -13.21 13.48 -8.66
C ARG A 92 -14.29 13.08 -9.67
N VAL A 93 -15.39 12.51 -9.20
CA VAL A 93 -16.52 12.10 -10.05
C VAL A 93 -17.26 13.33 -10.61
N GLN A 94 -17.18 14.46 -9.92
CA GLN A 94 -17.76 15.75 -10.33
C GLN A 94 -16.85 16.57 -11.26
N GLY A 95 -15.67 16.05 -11.64
CA GLY A 95 -14.78 16.68 -12.61
C GLY A 95 -13.62 17.48 -12.04
N PHE A 96 -13.31 17.34 -10.74
CA PHE A 96 -12.11 17.94 -10.16
C PHE A 96 -10.85 17.13 -10.51
N ASP A 97 -9.84 17.86 -10.96
CA ASP A 97 -8.47 17.42 -11.20
C ASP A 97 -7.47 18.14 -10.26
N SER A 98 -6.17 17.90 -10.44
CA SER A 98 -5.13 18.48 -9.57
C SER A 98 -5.04 20.01 -9.65
N LEU A 99 -5.44 20.64 -10.76
CA LEU A 99 -5.36 22.10 -10.93
C LEU A 99 -6.57 22.79 -10.29
N THR A 100 -7.76 22.27 -10.59
CA THR A 100 -9.04 22.74 -10.03
C THR A 100 -9.12 22.51 -8.52
N ALA A 101 -8.52 21.43 -7.99
CA ALA A 101 -8.38 21.21 -6.55
C ALA A 101 -7.57 22.33 -5.86
N VAL A 102 -6.46 22.77 -6.48
CA VAL A 102 -5.64 23.87 -5.96
C VAL A 102 -6.41 25.19 -6.03
N GLU A 103 -7.18 25.41 -7.09
CA GLU A 103 -7.99 26.62 -7.25
C GLU A 103 -9.10 26.70 -6.19
N LEU A 104 -9.86 25.61 -5.99
CA LEU A 104 -10.89 25.54 -4.95
C LEU A 104 -10.30 25.82 -3.56
N ARG A 105 -9.15 25.21 -3.25
CA ARG A 105 -8.44 25.46 -2.00
C ARG A 105 -8.05 26.93 -1.81
N ASN A 106 -7.54 27.59 -2.85
CA ASN A 106 -7.18 29.01 -2.78
C ASN A 106 -8.40 29.90 -2.55
N ARG A 107 -9.52 29.58 -3.20
CA ARG A 107 -10.77 30.33 -3.07
C ARG A 107 -11.40 30.15 -1.69
N LEU A 108 -11.46 28.93 -1.19
CA LEU A 108 -11.91 28.65 0.18
C LEU A 108 -11.01 29.31 1.22
N GLY A 109 -9.69 29.29 1.03
CA GLY A 109 -8.76 29.99 1.93
C GLY A 109 -8.99 31.51 1.94
N ALA A 110 -9.29 32.11 0.78
CA ALA A 110 -9.64 33.52 0.69
C ALA A 110 -11.00 33.84 1.34
N ALA A 111 -12.00 32.98 1.16
CA ALA A 111 -13.34 33.18 1.72
C ALA A 111 -13.41 32.97 3.24
N THR A 112 -12.57 32.08 3.77
CA THR A 112 -12.58 31.67 5.18
C THR A 112 -11.49 32.35 6.02
N GLY A 113 -10.44 32.85 5.38
CA GLY A 113 -9.24 33.35 6.08
C GLY A 113 -8.33 32.23 6.60
N LEU A 114 -8.65 30.96 6.34
CA LEU A 114 -7.88 29.81 6.79
C LEU A 114 -6.67 29.53 5.89
N ARG A 115 -5.61 28.98 6.49
CA ARG A 115 -4.49 28.40 5.74
C ARG A 115 -4.78 26.93 5.44
N LEU A 116 -5.32 26.66 4.26
CA LEU A 116 -5.76 25.32 3.87
C LEU A 116 -4.63 24.51 3.18
N PRO A 117 -4.48 23.21 3.50
CA PRO A 117 -3.48 22.34 2.89
C PRO A 117 -3.76 22.11 1.39
N ALA A 118 -2.72 21.84 0.60
CA ALA A 118 -2.88 21.62 -0.84
C ALA A 118 -3.62 20.31 -1.18
N THR A 119 -3.69 19.37 -0.24
CA THR A 119 -4.34 18.06 -0.35
C THR A 119 -5.82 18.08 0.04
N LEU A 120 -6.38 19.23 0.41
CA LEU A 120 -7.72 19.42 0.97
C LEU A 120 -8.85 18.65 0.26
N VAL A 121 -8.88 18.66 -1.07
CA VAL A 121 -9.90 17.99 -1.88
C VAL A 121 -9.75 16.46 -1.89
N PHE A 122 -8.55 15.95 -1.62
CA PHE A 122 -8.28 14.52 -1.48
C PHE A 122 -8.55 14.03 -0.07
N ASP A 123 -8.18 14.82 0.94
CA ASP A 123 -8.40 14.50 2.35
C ASP A 123 -9.90 14.55 2.71
N TYR A 124 -10.65 15.45 2.07
CA TYR A 124 -12.10 15.62 2.25
C TYR A 124 -12.81 15.51 0.89
N PRO A 125 -13.11 14.29 0.42
CA PRO A 125 -13.43 14.04 -0.98
C PRO A 125 -14.82 14.53 -1.40
N THR A 126 -15.68 15.01 -0.49
CA THR A 126 -17.02 15.52 -0.81
C THR A 126 -17.23 16.94 -0.27
N PRO A 127 -18.11 17.75 -0.89
CA PRO A 127 -18.43 19.08 -0.37
C PRO A 127 -18.94 19.09 1.07
N ALA A 128 -19.71 18.07 1.48
CA ALA A 128 -20.18 17.92 2.85
C ALA A 128 -19.02 17.67 3.84
N ALA A 129 -18.14 16.70 3.54
CA ALA A 129 -16.98 16.41 4.38
C ALA A 129 -16.04 17.63 4.49
N LEU A 130 -15.87 18.36 3.40
CA LEU A 130 -15.06 19.57 3.39
C LEU A 130 -15.70 20.70 4.21
N ALA A 131 -17.03 20.84 4.19
CA ALA A 131 -17.74 21.82 5.00
C ALA A 131 -17.65 21.52 6.51
N GLU A 132 -17.66 20.25 6.90
CA GLU A 132 -17.46 19.81 8.30
C GLU A 132 -16.05 20.15 8.80
N TYR A 133 -15.02 19.92 7.97
CA TYR A 133 -13.65 20.34 8.26
C TYR A 133 -13.56 21.86 8.45
N LEU A 134 -14.10 22.65 7.52
CA LEU A 134 -14.09 24.12 7.63
C LEU A 134 -14.84 24.63 8.85
N LEU A 135 -15.93 23.96 9.25
CA LEU A 135 -16.70 24.32 10.44
C LEU A 135 -15.86 24.16 11.71
N THR A 136 -15.11 23.07 11.79
CA THR A 136 -14.21 22.74 12.91
C THR A 136 -13.10 23.78 13.04
N GLU A 137 -12.44 24.11 11.93
CA GLU A 137 -11.37 25.11 11.87
C GLU A 137 -11.85 26.54 12.20
N LEU A 138 -13.07 26.92 11.77
CA LEU A 138 -13.59 28.27 11.95
C LEU A 138 -14.20 28.53 13.34
N MET A 139 -14.78 27.50 13.97
CA MET A 139 -15.44 27.66 15.26
C MET A 139 -14.50 27.52 16.46
N GLY A 140 -13.20 27.29 16.21
CA GLY A 140 -12.21 27.11 17.26
C GLY A 140 -12.52 25.91 18.15
N GLY A 141 -13.06 24.85 17.56
CA GLY A 141 -13.29 23.61 18.27
C GLY A 141 -11.95 22.96 18.61
N ASP A 142 -11.60 22.97 19.89
CA ASP A 142 -10.69 21.98 20.51
C ASP A 142 -11.25 20.53 20.39
N ASP A 143 -12.33 20.34 19.63
CA ASP A 143 -12.78 19.06 19.09
C ASP A 143 -12.47 19.02 17.58
N THR A 144 -11.19 18.87 17.26
CA THR A 144 -10.83 17.95 16.17
C THR A 144 -11.59 16.64 16.46
N PRO A 145 -12.26 15.95 15.53
CA PRO A 145 -12.50 14.53 15.72
C PRO A 145 -11.13 13.99 16.06
N ALA A 146 -10.93 13.47 17.28
CA ALA A 146 -9.60 13.10 17.72
C ALA A 146 -9.00 12.25 16.59
N PRO A 147 -7.91 12.70 15.91
CA PRO A 147 -7.13 11.75 15.13
C PRO A 147 -6.89 10.62 16.12
N ALA A 148 -7.27 9.38 15.75
CA ALA A 148 -7.23 8.20 16.62
C ALA A 148 -6.14 8.41 17.67
N ALA A 149 -6.55 8.65 18.93
CA ALA A 149 -5.78 9.42 19.91
C ALA A 149 -4.28 9.17 19.74
N PRO A 150 -3.42 10.22 19.62
CA PRO A 150 -1.99 10.00 19.42
C PRO A 150 -1.56 9.01 20.47
N VAL A 151 -1.19 7.82 19.99
CA VAL A 151 -0.80 6.74 20.86
C VAL A 151 0.29 7.34 21.71
N ARG A 152 0.02 7.39 23.01
CA ARG A 152 0.95 7.91 23.98
C ARG A 152 2.23 7.10 23.77
N ALA A 153 3.29 7.72 23.28
CA ALA A 153 4.59 7.10 23.21
C ALA A 153 5.03 6.83 24.66
N VAL A 154 4.65 5.67 25.18
CA VAL A 154 5.18 5.14 26.42
C VAL A 154 6.56 4.65 26.07
N GLY A 155 7.57 5.44 26.44
CA GLY A 155 8.95 5.03 26.32
C GLY A 155 9.17 3.64 26.92
N GLY A 156 9.72 2.73 26.10
CA GLY A 156 10.56 1.62 26.55
C GLY A 156 9.92 0.36 27.13
N GLU A 157 8.61 0.28 27.38
CA GLU A 157 8.04 -0.84 28.17
C GLU A 157 6.79 -1.52 27.59
N ASP A 158 6.21 -1.04 26.49
CA ASP A 158 5.01 -1.66 25.90
C ASP A 158 5.38 -2.67 24.79
N PRO A 159 5.30 -3.98 25.05
CA PRO A 159 5.74 -4.98 24.09
C PRO A 159 4.83 -5.03 22.87
N VAL A 160 5.41 -5.31 21.70
CA VAL A 160 4.63 -5.65 20.52
C VAL A 160 4.22 -7.11 20.61
N VAL A 161 2.96 -7.41 20.32
CA VAL A 161 2.39 -8.74 20.40
C VAL A 161 1.81 -9.18 19.07
N VAL A 162 1.83 -10.49 18.84
CA VAL A 162 1.12 -11.12 17.73
C VAL A 162 -0.29 -11.44 18.21
N VAL A 163 -1.31 -10.90 17.54
CA VAL A 163 -2.73 -11.12 17.88
C VAL A 163 -3.48 -11.95 16.85
N GLY A 164 -2.92 -12.12 15.66
CA GLY A 164 -3.44 -12.99 14.60
C GLY A 164 -2.33 -13.41 13.65
N MET A 165 -2.56 -14.48 12.90
CA MET A 165 -1.62 -14.97 11.88
C MET A 165 -2.33 -15.84 10.85
N SER A 166 -1.85 -15.80 9.61
CA SER A 166 -2.23 -16.67 8.50
C SER A 166 -0.99 -17.08 7.71
N CYS A 167 -1.08 -18.19 7.00
CA CYS A 167 -0.03 -18.60 6.08
C CYS A 167 -0.54 -19.61 5.06
N HIS A 168 -0.05 -19.50 3.82
CA HIS A 168 -0.16 -20.57 2.84
C HIS A 168 1.25 -21.05 2.46
N PHE A 169 1.47 -22.35 2.56
CA PHE A 169 2.76 -23.00 2.31
C PHE A 169 2.57 -24.28 1.47
N PRO A 170 3.66 -24.82 0.88
CA PRO A 170 3.57 -26.04 0.09
C PRO A 170 2.99 -27.24 0.84
N GLY A 171 2.47 -28.20 0.08
CA GLY A 171 1.81 -29.38 0.64
C GLY A 171 0.38 -29.16 1.12
N GLY A 172 -0.28 -28.10 0.61
CA GLY A 172 -1.68 -27.80 0.92
C GLY A 172 -1.88 -27.13 2.28
N VAL A 173 -0.84 -26.53 2.85
CA VAL A 173 -0.94 -25.76 4.09
C VAL A 173 -1.66 -24.46 3.79
N ARG A 174 -2.84 -24.25 4.40
CA ARG A 174 -3.66 -23.05 4.24
C ARG A 174 -3.88 -22.32 5.57
N SER A 175 -3.28 -22.80 6.66
CA SER A 175 -3.39 -22.22 8.00
C SER A 175 -2.17 -22.51 8.88
N PRO A 176 -1.97 -21.73 9.96
CA PRO A 176 -0.93 -22.02 10.96
C PRO A 176 -1.08 -23.40 11.61
N GLU A 177 -2.31 -23.91 11.73
CA GLU A 177 -2.56 -25.25 12.26
C GLU A 177 -2.14 -26.33 11.26
N ASP A 178 -2.42 -26.17 9.97
CA ASP A 178 -1.92 -27.11 8.94
C ASP A 178 -0.40 -27.14 8.91
N LEU A 179 0.25 -25.98 9.11
CA LEU A 179 1.70 -25.90 9.23
C LEU A 179 2.20 -26.66 10.45
N TRP A 180 1.52 -26.50 11.59
CA TRP A 180 1.85 -27.22 12.81
C TRP A 180 1.77 -28.73 12.60
N ASP A 181 0.68 -29.22 12.00
CA ASP A 181 0.48 -30.64 11.73
C ASP A 181 1.52 -31.18 10.73
N LEU A 182 1.87 -30.42 9.68
CA LEU A 182 2.94 -30.79 8.75
C LEU A 182 4.28 -30.98 9.48
N VAL A 183 4.66 -30.02 10.33
CA VAL A 183 5.92 -30.06 11.08
C VAL A 183 5.90 -31.17 12.12
N PHE A 184 4.79 -31.34 12.84
CA PHE A 184 4.62 -32.37 13.87
C PHE A 184 4.67 -33.78 13.29
N ASP A 185 4.08 -33.98 12.11
CA ASP A 185 4.10 -35.25 11.38
C ASP A 185 5.39 -35.46 10.56
N GLU A 186 6.34 -34.52 10.61
CA GLU A 186 7.62 -34.55 9.88
C GLU A 186 7.45 -34.79 8.36
N ARG A 187 6.40 -34.22 7.76
CA ARG A 187 6.09 -34.43 6.33
C ARG A 187 6.98 -33.60 5.43
N ASP A 188 7.58 -34.27 4.45
CA ASP A 188 8.33 -33.63 3.37
C ASP A 188 7.41 -33.29 2.19
N VAL A 189 7.35 -32.00 1.86
CA VAL A 189 6.46 -31.44 0.84
C VAL A 189 7.21 -30.97 -0.42
N VAL A 190 8.48 -31.35 -0.57
CA VAL A 190 9.23 -31.08 -1.80
C VAL A 190 8.67 -31.91 -2.95
N SER A 191 8.21 -31.23 -4.00
CA SER A 191 7.67 -31.84 -5.21
C SER A 191 8.53 -31.51 -6.44
N GLY A 192 8.15 -32.06 -7.60
CA GLY A 192 8.62 -31.52 -8.88
C GLY A 192 7.95 -30.17 -9.19
N PHE A 193 8.38 -29.53 -10.28
CA PHE A 193 7.79 -28.26 -10.74
C PHE A 193 6.28 -28.37 -10.97
N PRO A 194 5.52 -27.31 -10.65
CA PRO A 194 4.07 -27.27 -10.83
C PRO A 194 3.68 -27.33 -12.32
N ALA A 195 2.65 -28.12 -12.63
CA ALA A 195 2.00 -28.07 -13.93
C ALA A 195 1.22 -26.75 -14.09
N GLY A 196 1.06 -26.27 -15.32
CA GLY A 196 0.19 -25.11 -15.62
C GLY A 196 0.83 -23.72 -15.47
N ARG A 197 2.10 -23.61 -15.05
CA ARG A 197 2.83 -22.33 -14.98
C ARG A 197 3.49 -21.90 -16.30
N GLY A 198 3.37 -22.72 -17.36
CA GLY A 198 3.96 -22.43 -18.68
C GLY A 198 5.49 -22.45 -18.71
N TRP A 199 6.13 -23.11 -17.75
CA TRP A 199 7.58 -23.20 -17.65
C TRP A 199 8.15 -24.14 -18.72
N ASP A 200 9.14 -23.66 -19.47
CA ASP A 200 9.94 -24.50 -20.34
C ASP A 200 10.96 -25.28 -19.50
N VAL A 201 10.74 -26.59 -19.40
CA VAL A 201 11.55 -27.50 -18.59
C VAL A 201 12.54 -28.32 -19.43
N GLU A 202 12.57 -28.16 -20.76
CA GLU A 202 13.42 -28.99 -21.65
C GLU A 202 14.93 -28.79 -21.39
N GLY A 203 15.33 -27.73 -20.68
CA GLY A 203 16.71 -27.46 -20.28
C GLY A 203 17.07 -27.82 -18.83
N TYR A 204 16.14 -28.40 -18.05
CA TYR A 204 16.33 -28.67 -16.63
C TYR A 204 16.65 -30.14 -16.38
N ASP A 205 17.67 -30.41 -15.57
CA ASP A 205 17.86 -31.75 -15.01
C ASP A 205 16.71 -32.05 -14.05
N ALA A 206 15.98 -33.14 -14.29
CA ALA A 206 14.87 -33.58 -13.45
C ALA A 206 15.28 -33.80 -11.99
N ALA A 207 16.56 -34.07 -11.72
CA ALA A 207 17.09 -34.10 -10.35
C ALA A 207 16.97 -32.73 -9.66
N ASN A 208 17.24 -31.64 -10.38
CA ASN A 208 17.31 -30.27 -9.86
C ASN A 208 15.99 -29.48 -10.01
N ALA A 209 14.99 -30.03 -10.70
CA ALA A 209 13.67 -29.43 -10.88
C ALA A 209 12.72 -29.72 -9.71
N ARG A 210 13.18 -29.47 -8.48
CA ARG A 210 12.46 -29.79 -7.23
C ARG A 210 12.42 -28.62 -6.27
N GLY A 211 11.29 -28.44 -5.61
CA GLY A 211 11.08 -27.38 -4.63
C GLY A 211 9.73 -27.51 -3.92
N GLY A 212 9.46 -26.58 -3.02
CA GLY A 212 8.13 -26.41 -2.42
C GLY A 212 7.30 -25.41 -3.22
N PHE A 213 6.10 -25.78 -3.66
CA PHE A 213 5.25 -24.92 -4.48
C PHE A 213 3.85 -24.75 -3.91
N LEU A 214 3.29 -23.55 -4.12
CA LEU A 214 1.88 -23.26 -4.01
C LEU A 214 1.22 -23.66 -5.34
N HIS A 215 0.65 -24.87 -5.38
CA HIS A 215 0.05 -25.41 -6.60
C HIS A 215 -1.19 -24.64 -7.04
N ASP A 216 -1.85 -23.97 -6.10
CA ASP A 216 -3.06 -23.15 -6.22
C ASP A 216 -2.75 -21.65 -6.32
N ALA A 217 -1.49 -21.23 -6.51
CA ALA A 217 -1.15 -19.79 -6.57
C ALA A 217 -1.78 -19.03 -7.75
N ALA A 218 -2.36 -19.74 -8.71
CA ALA A 218 -3.13 -19.14 -9.81
C ALA A 218 -4.58 -18.83 -9.40
N ASP A 219 -5.11 -19.50 -8.38
CA ASP A 219 -6.46 -19.34 -7.88
C ASP A 219 -6.58 -18.02 -7.11
N PHE A 220 -7.71 -17.33 -7.26
CA PHE A 220 -7.97 -16.06 -6.59
C PHE A 220 -9.46 -15.70 -6.68
N ASP A 221 -10.07 -15.36 -5.55
CA ASP A 221 -11.45 -14.85 -5.51
C ASP A 221 -11.51 -13.36 -5.89
N ALA A 222 -11.45 -13.10 -7.19
CA ALA A 222 -11.42 -11.73 -7.71
C ALA A 222 -12.69 -10.93 -7.37
N GLU A 223 -13.86 -11.56 -7.37
CA GLU A 223 -15.14 -10.90 -7.08
C GLU A 223 -15.18 -10.41 -5.63
N PHE A 224 -14.73 -11.25 -4.69
CA PHE A 224 -14.66 -10.91 -3.28
C PHE A 224 -13.84 -9.64 -3.01
N PHE A 225 -12.71 -9.48 -3.70
CA PHE A 225 -11.83 -8.32 -3.57
C PHE A 225 -12.17 -7.17 -4.52
N GLY A 226 -13.29 -7.24 -5.24
CA GLY A 226 -13.71 -6.19 -6.18
C GLY A 226 -12.79 -6.01 -7.39
N VAL A 227 -12.06 -7.06 -7.75
CA VAL A 227 -11.10 -7.09 -8.86
C VAL A 227 -11.78 -7.65 -10.11
N SER A 228 -11.65 -6.96 -11.24
CA SER A 228 -12.19 -7.48 -12.51
C SER A 228 -11.39 -8.70 -13.01
N PRO A 229 -12.00 -9.67 -13.73
CA PRO A 229 -11.27 -10.82 -14.25
C PRO A 229 -10.05 -10.45 -15.11
N ARG A 230 -10.12 -9.35 -15.87
CA ARG A 230 -9.01 -8.86 -16.70
C ARG A 230 -7.85 -8.34 -15.86
N GLU A 231 -8.16 -7.65 -14.77
CA GLU A 231 -7.15 -7.17 -13.82
C GLU A 231 -6.51 -8.34 -13.08
N ALA A 232 -7.31 -9.30 -12.60
CA ALA A 232 -6.83 -10.46 -11.84
C ALA A 232 -5.77 -11.29 -12.59
N VAL A 233 -5.95 -11.49 -13.90
CA VAL A 233 -4.94 -12.17 -14.75
C VAL A 233 -3.61 -11.42 -14.80
N SER A 234 -3.68 -10.09 -14.75
CA SER A 234 -2.51 -9.21 -14.83
C SER A 234 -1.82 -9.01 -13.47
N MET A 235 -2.46 -9.41 -12.37
CA MET A 235 -1.89 -9.33 -11.04
C MET A 235 -0.87 -10.44 -10.80
N ASP A 236 0.32 -10.06 -10.35
CA ASP A 236 1.31 -10.98 -9.80
C ASP A 236 0.63 -11.86 -8.73
N PRO A 237 0.74 -13.20 -8.82
CA PRO A 237 0.27 -14.12 -7.79
C PRO A 237 0.63 -13.69 -6.36
N GLN A 238 1.79 -13.05 -6.16
CA GLN A 238 2.18 -12.51 -4.87
C GLN A 238 1.19 -11.48 -4.32
N GLN A 239 0.64 -10.60 -5.17
CA GLN A 239 -0.38 -9.61 -4.76
C GLN A 239 -1.69 -10.30 -4.37
N ARG A 240 -2.08 -11.34 -5.10
CA ARG A 240 -3.33 -12.09 -4.89
C ARG A 240 -3.29 -12.90 -3.60
N VAL A 241 -2.26 -13.72 -3.44
CA VAL A 241 -2.05 -14.59 -2.28
C VAL A 241 -1.89 -13.77 -0.99
N VAL A 242 -1.21 -12.61 -1.06
CA VAL A 242 -1.11 -11.70 0.08
C VAL A 242 -2.46 -11.09 0.46
N LEU A 243 -3.34 -10.76 -0.48
CA LEU A 243 -4.67 -10.21 -0.16
C LEU A 243 -5.50 -11.22 0.64
N GLU A 244 -5.51 -12.48 0.22
CA GLU A 244 -6.16 -13.58 0.95
C GLU A 244 -5.55 -13.76 2.33
N ALA A 245 -4.22 -13.89 2.42
CA ALA A 245 -3.53 -14.09 3.69
C ALA A 245 -3.75 -12.90 4.65
N ALA A 246 -3.71 -11.66 4.16
CA ALA A 246 -3.96 -10.48 4.98
C ALA A 246 -5.39 -10.48 5.55
N TRP A 247 -6.40 -10.79 4.71
CA TRP A 247 -7.78 -10.92 5.14
C TRP A 247 -7.93 -11.98 6.24
N GLU A 248 -7.43 -13.18 5.99
CA GLU A 248 -7.47 -14.30 6.92
C GLU A 248 -6.76 -13.97 8.25
N ALA A 249 -5.61 -13.29 8.20
CA ALA A 249 -4.87 -12.92 9.41
C ALA A 249 -5.68 -12.01 10.34
N ILE A 250 -6.41 -11.05 9.76
CA ILE A 250 -7.28 -10.11 10.49
C ILE A 250 -8.50 -10.84 11.07
N GLU A 251 -9.17 -11.68 10.29
CA GLU A 251 -10.29 -12.47 10.81
C GLU A 251 -9.86 -13.35 12.00
N ARG A 252 -8.66 -13.93 11.90
CA ARG A 252 -8.07 -14.78 12.95
C ARG A 252 -7.60 -14.00 14.17
N SER A 253 -7.42 -12.68 14.09
CA SER A 253 -7.23 -11.84 15.27
C SER A 253 -8.54 -11.48 15.98
N GLY A 254 -9.69 -11.91 15.45
CA GLY A 254 -11.02 -11.57 15.99
C GLY A 254 -11.50 -10.17 15.64
N VAL A 255 -10.88 -9.54 14.63
CA VAL A 255 -11.25 -8.21 14.13
C VAL A 255 -12.04 -8.38 12.84
N ASP A 256 -13.13 -7.62 12.67
CA ASP A 256 -13.81 -7.52 11.37
C ASP A 256 -12.92 -6.73 10.41
N PRO A 257 -12.44 -7.31 9.29
CA PRO A 257 -11.58 -6.60 8.35
C PRO A 257 -12.20 -5.31 7.82
N ARG A 258 -13.53 -5.25 7.71
CA ARG A 258 -14.23 -4.05 7.22
C ARG A 258 -14.24 -2.91 8.24
N ALA A 259 -14.11 -3.22 9.53
CA ALA A 259 -14.06 -2.22 10.60
C ALA A 259 -12.72 -1.48 10.65
N LEU A 260 -11.69 -1.95 9.91
CA LEU A 260 -10.38 -1.31 9.83
C LEU A 260 -10.32 -0.17 8.80
N ALA A 261 -11.35 0.00 7.97
CA ALA A 261 -11.41 1.10 7.02
C ALA A 261 -11.35 2.46 7.74
N GLY A 262 -10.46 3.35 7.29
CA GLY A 262 -10.19 4.66 7.90
C GLY A 262 -9.29 4.61 9.15
N THR A 263 -8.81 3.43 9.54
CA THR A 263 -7.89 3.33 10.69
C THR A 263 -6.44 3.50 10.26
N ALA A 264 -5.60 3.99 11.18
CA ALA A 264 -4.15 4.02 11.01
C ALA A 264 -3.53 2.61 11.18
N THR A 265 -4.02 1.63 10.42
CA THR A 265 -3.44 0.28 10.35
C THR A 265 -2.34 0.25 9.30
N GLY A 266 -1.13 -0.14 9.68
CA GLY A 266 0.01 -0.24 8.76
C GLY A 266 0.10 -1.60 8.06
N VAL A 267 0.75 -1.64 6.90
CA VAL A 267 1.03 -2.85 6.11
C VAL A 267 2.50 -2.90 5.73
N TYR A 268 3.22 -3.92 6.19
CA TYR A 268 4.65 -4.09 5.98
C TYR A 268 4.92 -5.49 5.44
N LEU A 269 5.30 -5.60 4.16
CA LEU A 269 5.47 -6.89 3.50
C LEU A 269 6.85 -7.03 2.88
N GLY A 270 7.53 -8.12 3.19
CA GLY A 270 8.73 -8.54 2.50
C GLY A 270 8.40 -9.26 1.19
N ALA A 271 8.87 -8.75 0.06
CA ALA A 271 8.69 -9.40 -1.24
C ALA A 271 9.79 -8.98 -2.21
N ALA A 272 10.07 -9.84 -3.17
CA ALA A 272 10.98 -9.55 -4.28
C ALA A 272 10.22 -9.55 -5.61
N ASP A 273 10.77 -8.88 -6.61
CA ASP A 273 10.26 -8.98 -7.98
C ASP A 273 10.49 -10.41 -8.52
N THR A 274 9.42 -11.01 -9.05
CA THR A 274 9.46 -12.37 -9.63
C THR A 274 9.43 -12.35 -11.15
N ALA A 275 9.48 -11.15 -11.75
CA ALA A 275 9.42 -10.91 -13.17
C ALA A 275 8.14 -11.43 -13.84
N TYR A 276 7.02 -11.49 -13.09
CA TYR A 276 5.71 -11.88 -13.62
C TYR A 276 5.29 -11.04 -14.84
N ALA A 277 5.69 -9.76 -14.88
CA ALA A 277 5.45 -8.87 -16.00
C ALA A 277 5.93 -9.43 -17.35
N ASN A 278 6.98 -10.25 -17.37
CA ASN A 278 7.52 -10.84 -18.60
C ASN A 278 6.65 -11.98 -19.16
N LEU A 279 5.74 -12.52 -18.35
CA LEU A 279 4.79 -13.57 -18.76
C LEU A 279 3.50 -12.98 -19.32
N LEU A 280 3.25 -11.69 -19.10
CA LEU A 280 2.04 -11.03 -19.53
C LEU A 280 2.12 -10.70 -21.03
N GLY A 281 1.15 -11.22 -21.80
CA GLY A 281 0.94 -10.85 -23.19
C GLY A 281 0.20 -9.52 -23.36
N SER A 282 -0.04 -9.11 -24.61
CA SER A 282 -0.73 -7.86 -24.95
C SER A 282 -2.16 -7.73 -24.36
N SER A 283 -2.80 -8.84 -24.00
CA SER A 283 -4.12 -8.83 -23.34
C SER A 283 -4.12 -8.17 -21.95
N ALA A 284 -2.95 -8.02 -21.31
CA ALA A 284 -2.78 -7.37 -20.01
C ALA A 284 -2.65 -5.83 -20.11
N GLU A 285 -2.72 -5.25 -21.32
CA GLU A 285 -2.65 -3.81 -21.55
C GLU A 285 -3.58 -3.03 -20.59
N GLY A 286 -3.01 -2.03 -19.92
CA GLY A 286 -3.70 -1.18 -18.94
C GLY A 286 -3.51 -1.61 -17.47
N PHE A 287 -3.21 -2.88 -17.20
CA PHE A 287 -3.04 -3.39 -15.83
C PHE A 287 -1.64 -3.90 -15.52
N VAL A 288 -0.75 -4.05 -16.52
CA VAL A 288 0.63 -4.55 -16.28
C VAL A 288 1.33 -3.79 -15.17
N MET A 289 1.32 -2.45 -15.22
CA MET A 289 2.01 -1.62 -14.23
C MET A 289 1.46 -1.86 -12.82
N THR A 290 0.14 -1.82 -12.65
CA THR A 290 -0.49 -1.96 -11.33
C THR A 290 -0.57 -3.41 -10.85
N GLY A 291 -0.47 -4.37 -11.75
CA GLY A 291 -0.47 -5.78 -11.44
C GLY A 291 0.91 -6.32 -11.05
N THR A 292 2.00 -5.61 -11.35
CA THR A 292 3.36 -6.16 -11.20
C THR A 292 4.33 -5.31 -10.40
N ILE A 293 4.05 -4.02 -10.17
CA ILE A 293 4.94 -3.20 -9.35
C ILE A 293 4.96 -3.68 -7.90
N ALA A 294 6.15 -3.87 -7.34
CA ALA A 294 6.35 -4.44 -6.01
C ALA A 294 5.68 -3.64 -4.89
N SER A 295 5.62 -2.30 -5.01
CA SER A 295 4.97 -1.43 -4.01
C SER A 295 3.47 -1.71 -3.85
N LEU A 296 2.81 -2.27 -4.86
CA LEU A 296 1.40 -2.61 -4.79
C LEU A 296 1.11 -3.95 -4.09
N ILE A 297 2.13 -4.72 -3.70
CA ILE A 297 1.94 -5.88 -2.81
C ILE A 297 1.37 -5.41 -1.46
N ALA A 298 2.01 -4.45 -0.80
CA ALA A 298 1.46 -3.82 0.40
C ALA A 298 0.36 -2.81 0.08
N GLY A 299 0.52 -2.02 -1.00
CA GLY A 299 -0.43 -0.97 -1.37
C GLY A 299 -1.84 -1.47 -1.67
N ARG A 300 -1.99 -2.64 -2.32
CA ARG A 300 -3.33 -3.21 -2.56
C ARG A 300 -4.00 -3.69 -1.29
N VAL A 301 -3.28 -4.29 -0.34
CA VAL A 301 -3.86 -4.66 0.96
C VAL A 301 -4.42 -3.42 1.66
N ALA A 302 -3.64 -2.34 1.72
CA ALA A 302 -4.09 -1.08 2.29
C ALA A 302 -5.30 -0.50 1.55
N TYR A 303 -5.25 -0.46 0.21
CA TYR A 303 -6.34 0.07 -0.61
C TYR A 303 -7.64 -0.73 -0.46
N THR A 304 -7.58 -2.05 -0.55
CA THR A 304 -8.74 -2.95 -0.52
C THR A 304 -9.42 -2.96 0.86
N LEU A 305 -8.64 -2.83 1.94
CA LEU A 305 -9.16 -2.78 3.30
C LEU A 305 -9.43 -1.35 3.80
N GLY A 306 -9.12 -0.32 3.01
CA GLY A 306 -9.28 1.09 3.38
C GLY A 306 -8.35 1.54 4.51
N LEU A 307 -7.15 0.99 4.62
CA LEU A 307 -6.20 1.29 5.70
C LEU A 307 -5.43 2.57 5.41
N GLU A 308 -5.27 3.43 6.42
CA GLU A 308 -4.64 4.74 6.31
C GLU A 308 -3.26 4.82 7.00
N GLY A 309 -2.76 3.70 7.55
CA GLY A 309 -1.40 3.62 8.08
C GLY A 309 -0.34 3.45 6.98
N PRO A 310 0.96 3.40 7.35
CA PRO A 310 2.03 3.24 6.38
C PRO A 310 1.92 1.90 5.61
N ALA A 311 2.06 1.94 4.28
CA ALA A 311 2.06 0.75 3.44
C ALA A 311 3.41 0.61 2.71
N MET A 312 4.16 -0.45 3.02
CA MET A 312 5.53 -0.64 2.56
C MET A 312 5.79 -2.07 2.09
N THR A 313 6.36 -2.18 0.88
CA THR A 313 7.02 -3.40 0.42
C THR A 313 8.53 -3.25 0.60
N VAL A 314 9.16 -4.25 1.21
CA VAL A 314 10.59 -4.25 1.54
C VAL A 314 11.29 -5.39 0.82
N ASP A 315 12.45 -5.10 0.21
CA ASP A 315 13.33 -6.11 -0.36
C ASP A 315 14.74 -5.99 0.25
N THR A 316 15.04 -6.89 1.17
CA THR A 316 16.38 -7.17 1.69
C THR A 316 16.75 -8.64 1.45
N ALA A 317 16.26 -9.21 0.34
CA ALA A 317 16.38 -10.63 -0.02
C ALA A 317 15.81 -11.57 1.07
N CYS A 318 16.58 -12.54 1.55
CA CYS A 318 16.09 -13.59 2.46
C CYS A 318 15.62 -13.06 3.83
N SER A 319 15.95 -11.83 4.21
CA SER A 319 15.54 -11.23 5.48
C SER A 319 14.33 -10.29 5.38
N SER A 320 13.76 -10.11 4.19
CA SER A 320 12.72 -9.09 3.92
C SER A 320 11.54 -9.14 4.89
N SER A 321 11.03 -10.32 5.21
CA SER A 321 9.88 -10.47 6.12
C SER A 321 10.19 -10.06 7.56
N LEU A 322 11.40 -10.36 8.05
CA LEU A 322 11.84 -9.94 9.38
C LEU A 322 12.14 -8.44 9.44
N VAL A 323 12.66 -7.86 8.36
CA VAL A 323 12.82 -6.40 8.26
C VAL A 323 11.46 -5.71 8.22
N ALA A 324 10.49 -6.25 7.48
CA ALA A 324 9.12 -5.75 7.48
C ALA A 324 8.49 -5.80 8.88
N MET A 325 8.65 -6.92 9.61
CA MET A 325 8.23 -7.05 11.00
C MET A 325 8.93 -6.07 11.94
N HIS A 326 10.24 -5.83 11.73
CA HIS A 326 10.99 -4.83 12.49
C HIS A 326 10.40 -3.42 12.30
N LEU A 327 10.14 -3.02 11.05
CA LEU A 327 9.56 -1.71 10.73
C LEU A 327 8.14 -1.55 11.27
N ALA A 328 7.30 -2.58 11.16
CA ALA A 328 5.97 -2.60 11.75
C ALA A 328 6.02 -2.40 13.27
N ALA A 329 6.94 -3.10 13.95
CA ALA A 329 7.12 -2.97 15.39
C ALA A 329 7.63 -1.57 15.78
N GLN A 330 8.47 -0.92 14.96
CA GLN A 330 8.87 0.47 15.19
C GLN A 330 7.69 1.43 15.05
N ALA A 331 6.88 1.29 13.99
CA ALA A 331 5.72 2.14 13.74
C ALA A 331 4.65 2.01 14.85
N LEU A 332 4.45 0.80 15.38
CA LEU A 332 3.60 0.60 16.56
C LEU A 332 4.18 1.30 17.79
N ARG A 333 5.49 1.20 18.03
CA ARG A 333 6.13 1.86 19.19
C ARG A 333 6.15 3.38 19.09
N SER A 334 6.29 3.93 17.88
CA SER A 334 6.29 5.37 17.62
C SER A 334 4.88 5.97 17.59
N GLY A 335 3.84 5.12 17.52
CA GLY A 335 2.45 5.57 17.41
C GLY A 335 2.04 5.99 16.00
N GLU A 336 2.83 5.65 14.98
CA GLU A 336 2.48 5.86 13.56
C GLU A 336 1.31 4.97 13.12
N CYS A 337 1.12 3.83 13.80
CA CYS A 337 -0.05 2.97 13.63
C CYS A 337 -0.53 2.39 14.98
N SER A 338 -1.80 1.99 15.02
CA SER A 338 -2.40 1.28 16.16
C SER A 338 -2.39 -0.24 15.98
N LEU A 339 -2.46 -0.70 14.74
CA LEU A 339 -2.41 -2.10 14.33
C LEU A 339 -1.46 -2.20 13.12
N ALA A 340 -0.77 -3.32 12.94
CA ALA A 340 0.09 -3.52 11.78
C ALA A 340 0.02 -4.95 11.24
N LEU A 341 -0.13 -5.09 9.93
CA LEU A 341 0.13 -6.33 9.21
C LEU A 341 1.62 -6.39 8.89
N ALA A 342 2.28 -7.48 9.28
CA ALA A 342 3.67 -7.73 8.94
C ALA A 342 3.85 -9.13 8.36
N GLY A 343 4.68 -9.28 7.35
CA GLY A 343 4.84 -10.60 6.72
C GLY A 343 5.78 -10.63 5.54
N GLY A 344 5.65 -11.68 4.74
CA GLY A 344 6.31 -11.75 3.45
C GLY A 344 5.69 -12.79 2.54
N VAL A 345 6.00 -12.67 1.26
CA VAL A 345 5.50 -13.54 0.20
C VAL A 345 6.61 -13.87 -0.78
N THR A 346 6.57 -15.08 -1.32
CA THR A 346 7.36 -15.48 -2.48
C THR A 346 6.53 -16.45 -3.30
N VAL A 347 6.25 -16.09 -4.55
CA VAL A 347 5.65 -16.98 -5.54
C VAL A 347 6.51 -16.90 -6.79
N LEU A 348 7.10 -18.03 -7.19
CA LEU A 348 8.02 -18.09 -8.31
C LEU A 348 7.21 -18.05 -9.61
N SER A 349 7.32 -16.94 -10.35
CA SER A 349 6.66 -16.81 -11.65
C SER A 349 7.45 -17.52 -12.76
N SER A 350 8.77 -17.65 -12.61
CA SER A 350 9.64 -18.33 -13.59
C SER A 350 10.58 -19.32 -12.91
N PRO A 351 11.09 -20.32 -13.65
CA PRO A 351 12.06 -21.28 -13.12
C PRO A 351 13.51 -20.74 -13.16
N ALA A 352 13.71 -19.47 -13.52
CA ALA A 352 15.04 -18.87 -13.68
C ALA A 352 15.91 -18.92 -12.41
N PRO A 353 15.39 -18.69 -11.18
CA PRO A 353 16.19 -18.81 -9.96
C PRO A 353 16.82 -20.20 -9.77
N PHE A 354 16.15 -21.26 -10.24
CA PHE A 354 16.72 -22.61 -10.20
C PHE A 354 17.94 -22.76 -11.12
N LEU A 355 17.90 -22.22 -12.34
CA LEU A 355 19.04 -22.29 -13.27
C LEU A 355 20.23 -21.50 -12.75
N GLU A 356 19.99 -20.27 -12.30
CA GLU A 356 21.05 -19.37 -11.86
C GLU A 356 21.77 -19.92 -10.62
N PHE A 357 21.04 -20.50 -9.67
CA PHE A 357 21.66 -21.14 -8.50
C PHE A 357 22.27 -22.51 -8.81
N ALA A 358 21.69 -23.29 -9.72
CA ALA A 358 22.30 -24.55 -10.17
C ALA A 358 23.68 -24.31 -10.80
N ARG A 359 23.82 -23.27 -11.62
CA ARG A 359 25.11 -22.87 -12.24
C ARG A 359 26.18 -22.51 -11.21
N GLN A 360 25.78 -22.04 -10.03
CA GLN A 360 26.67 -21.67 -8.94
C GLN A 360 26.96 -22.85 -7.99
N GLY A 361 26.36 -24.02 -8.22
CA GLY A 361 26.42 -25.16 -7.30
C GLY A 361 25.72 -24.87 -5.97
N GLY A 362 24.78 -23.93 -5.94
CA GLY A 362 24.10 -23.50 -4.72
C GLY A 362 22.87 -24.33 -4.37
N LEU A 363 22.36 -25.17 -5.27
CA LEU A 363 21.18 -26.01 -5.05
C LEU A 363 21.55 -27.39 -4.53
N ALA A 364 20.78 -27.87 -3.56
CA ALA A 364 20.81 -29.28 -3.16
C ALA A 364 20.26 -30.15 -4.31
N ALA A 365 20.93 -31.27 -4.60
CA ALA A 365 20.59 -32.11 -5.75
C ALA A 365 19.22 -32.80 -5.64
N ASP A 366 18.68 -32.90 -4.43
CA ASP A 366 17.35 -33.45 -4.14
C ASP A 366 16.31 -32.36 -3.81
N GLY A 367 16.68 -31.08 -3.92
CA GLY A 367 15.84 -29.93 -3.63
C GLY A 367 15.56 -29.69 -2.14
N ARG A 368 16.27 -30.37 -1.22
CA ARG A 368 16.00 -30.30 0.23
C ARG A 368 17.04 -29.48 0.98
N CYS A 369 16.58 -28.62 1.89
CA CYS A 369 17.43 -27.95 2.87
C CYS A 369 17.79 -28.91 4.02
N LYS A 370 19.00 -29.46 4.04
CA LYS A 370 19.48 -30.40 5.08
C LYS A 370 20.21 -29.66 6.20
N ALA A 371 19.54 -28.69 6.83
CA ALA A 371 20.15 -27.83 7.83
C ALA A 371 20.86 -28.63 8.94
N PHE A 372 22.11 -28.25 9.24
CA PHE A 372 22.97 -28.87 10.26
C PHE A 372 23.38 -30.34 10.01
N SER A 373 23.07 -30.91 8.84
CA SER A 373 23.49 -32.27 8.46
C SER A 373 24.89 -32.32 7.85
N GLY A 374 25.62 -33.42 8.07
CA GLY A 374 26.88 -33.70 7.34
C GLY A 374 26.66 -34.00 5.84
N ALA A 375 25.42 -34.23 5.43
CA ALA A 375 25.03 -34.42 4.03
C ALA A 375 24.48 -33.15 3.36
N ALA A 376 24.64 -31.98 4.00
CA ALA A 376 24.20 -30.70 3.44
C ALA A 376 24.99 -30.34 2.17
N ASP A 377 24.28 -30.13 1.07
CA ASP A 377 24.82 -29.96 -0.27
C ASP A 377 24.27 -28.72 -1.02
N GLY A 378 23.40 -27.93 -0.39
CA GLY A 378 22.89 -26.68 -0.96
C GLY A 378 21.52 -26.28 -0.41
N THR A 379 20.88 -25.34 -1.09
CA THR A 379 19.52 -24.86 -0.77
C THR A 379 18.45 -25.55 -1.61
N GLY A 380 17.25 -25.66 -1.05
CA GLY A 380 16.01 -25.94 -1.76
C GLY A 380 15.16 -24.68 -1.83
N TRP A 381 14.55 -24.41 -2.97
CA TRP A 381 13.64 -23.27 -3.12
C TRP A 381 12.21 -23.65 -2.74
N SER A 382 11.50 -22.68 -2.17
CA SER A 382 10.10 -22.82 -1.79
C SER A 382 9.34 -21.53 -2.04
N GLU A 383 8.06 -21.66 -2.38
CA GLU A 383 7.08 -20.60 -2.35
C GLU A 383 6.40 -20.52 -0.96
N GLY A 384 5.70 -19.41 -0.69
CA GLY A 384 4.90 -19.26 0.52
C GLY A 384 4.49 -17.83 0.81
N VAL A 385 3.47 -17.67 1.65
CA VAL A 385 3.07 -16.41 2.27
C VAL A 385 2.88 -16.62 3.77
N GLY A 386 3.31 -15.65 4.56
CA GLY A 386 2.99 -15.59 5.99
C GLY A 386 2.72 -14.15 6.39
N VAL A 387 1.60 -13.93 7.09
CA VAL A 387 1.21 -12.61 7.61
C VAL A 387 0.86 -12.75 9.10
N VAL A 388 1.38 -11.84 9.90
CA VAL A 388 1.02 -11.68 11.32
C VAL A 388 0.35 -10.33 11.53
N VAL A 389 -0.61 -10.30 12.45
CA VAL A 389 -1.24 -9.07 12.94
C VAL A 389 -0.56 -8.69 14.24
N LEU A 390 0.01 -7.48 14.27
CA LEU A 390 0.76 -6.93 15.38
C LEU A 390 0.01 -5.77 16.02
N GLU A 391 0.10 -5.71 17.34
CA GLU A 391 -0.44 -4.60 18.13
C GLU A 391 0.48 -4.36 19.34
N ARG A 392 0.31 -3.24 20.04
CA ARG A 392 0.92 -3.09 21.37
C ARG A 392 0.15 -3.94 22.38
N LEU A 393 0.84 -4.46 23.39
CA LEU A 393 0.21 -5.31 24.42
C LEU A 393 -0.86 -4.55 25.19
N SER A 394 -0.68 -3.25 25.44
CA SER A 394 -1.71 -2.41 26.07
C SER A 394 -3.02 -2.43 25.29
N ASP A 395 -2.92 -2.36 23.97
CA ASP A 395 -4.07 -2.19 23.09
C ASP A 395 -4.73 -3.53 22.82
N ALA A 396 -3.94 -4.58 22.63
CA ALA A 396 -4.47 -5.94 22.57
C ALA A 396 -5.31 -6.27 23.82
N ARG A 397 -4.87 -5.83 25.01
CA ARG A 397 -5.63 -5.97 26.25
C ARG A 397 -6.88 -5.08 26.28
N ALA A 398 -6.77 -3.83 25.86
CA ALA A 398 -7.90 -2.89 25.84
C ALA A 398 -9.00 -3.35 24.88
N ASN A 399 -8.60 -3.90 23.73
CA ASN A 399 -9.48 -4.39 22.66
C ASN A 399 -9.94 -5.84 22.90
N GLY A 400 -9.41 -6.52 23.91
CA GLY A 400 -9.75 -7.92 24.21
C GLY A 400 -9.21 -8.93 23.19
N HIS A 401 -8.21 -8.55 22.41
CA HIS A 401 -7.56 -9.41 21.44
C HIS A 401 -6.72 -10.49 22.13
N ARG A 402 -6.75 -11.71 21.56
CA ARG A 402 -5.93 -12.82 22.04
C ARG A 402 -4.47 -12.56 21.72
N VAL A 403 -3.60 -12.65 22.72
CA VAL A 403 -2.14 -12.60 22.52
C VAL A 403 -1.61 -14.00 22.24
N LEU A 404 -1.01 -14.19 21.06
CA LEU A 404 -0.40 -15.46 20.63
C LEU A 404 1.08 -15.53 21.03
N ALA A 405 1.81 -14.42 20.86
CA ALA A 405 3.23 -14.31 21.17
C ALA A 405 3.62 -12.86 21.46
N VAL A 406 4.81 -12.68 22.04
CA VAL A 406 5.43 -11.36 22.28
C VAL A 406 6.69 -11.23 21.42
N VAL A 407 6.79 -10.15 20.66
CA VAL A 407 8.00 -9.77 19.90
C VAL A 407 8.89 -8.94 20.81
N ARG A 408 10.10 -9.43 21.09
CA ARG A 408 11.07 -8.80 22.00
C ARG A 408 12.24 -8.16 21.27
#